data_AF-A0A1Z1W2G6-F1
#
_entry.id   AF-A0A1Z1W2G6-F1
#
_cell.length_a   1.000
_cell.length_b   1.000
_cell.length_c   1.000
_cell.angle_alpha   90.00
_cell.angle_beta   90.00
_cell.angle_gamma   90.00
#
_symmetry.space_group_name_H-M   'P 1'
#
loop_
_entity.id
_entity.type
_entity.pdbx_description
1 polymer ?
#
loop_
_entity_poly.entity_id
_entity_poly.type
_entity_poly.pdbx_seq_one_letter_code
_entity_poly.pdbx_strand_id
1 'polypeptide(L)'
;MRAQLMVLDRDPRVVGLAGRPVRLLWRDGRGQVRSWVPQLFARYADGGGLLADCPSRAEASGERARRAGEAVSAACADIGWTYRRLEPLDEVLAANLKWLAGYRHPRNRGRAGLVQAVWEAFACPRPLIEGVTSWVIRLRSSRSSSMRCGVPSWRCRWMRRCMSGSWLARAASRARPEQRRLPVTGQSR
;
A
#
# COMPACT_ATOMS: atom_id res chain seq x y z
N MET A 1 -1.94 12.26 -3.92
CA MET A 1 -2.37 11.08 -3.14
C MET A 1 -3.15 10.04 -3.96
N ARG A 2 -4.28 10.37 -4.60
CA ARG A 2 -5.12 9.36 -5.30
C ARG A 2 -4.38 8.56 -6.38
N ALA A 3 -3.56 9.22 -7.20
CA ALA A 3 -2.79 8.56 -8.25
C ALA A 3 -1.75 7.58 -7.68
N GLN A 4 -1.05 7.97 -6.60
CA GLN A 4 -0.09 7.12 -5.90
C GLN A 4 -0.75 5.88 -5.30
N LEU A 5 -1.95 6.03 -4.73
CA LEU A 5 -2.74 4.88 -4.25
C LEU A 5 -3.08 3.92 -5.41
N MET A 6 -3.44 4.45 -6.58
CA MET A 6 -3.74 3.62 -7.77
C MET A 6 -2.50 2.88 -8.30
N VAL A 7 -1.30 3.45 -8.15
CA VAL A 7 -0.04 2.75 -8.47
C VAL A 7 0.14 1.56 -7.52
N LEU A 8 0.02 1.79 -6.21
CA LEU A 8 0.19 0.73 -5.22
C LEU A 8 -0.87 -0.37 -5.33
N ASP A 9 -2.12 -0.01 -5.65
CA ASP A 9 -3.21 -0.97 -5.92
C ASP A 9 -2.95 -1.85 -7.16
N ARG A 10 -2.07 -1.39 -8.06
CA ARG A 10 -1.72 -2.10 -9.28
C ARG A 10 -0.45 -2.94 -9.17
N ASP A 11 0.37 -2.74 -8.13
CA ASP A 11 1.56 -3.55 -7.86
C ASP A 11 1.12 -4.94 -7.34
N PRO A 12 1.41 -6.03 -8.08
CA PRO A 12 1.00 -7.37 -7.69
C PRO A 12 1.64 -7.87 -6.39
N ARG A 13 2.71 -7.22 -5.92
CA ARG A 13 3.35 -7.54 -4.64
C ARG A 13 2.60 -6.95 -3.45
N VAL A 14 1.75 -5.95 -3.67
CA VAL A 14 0.97 -5.31 -2.60
C VAL A 14 -0.24 -6.17 -2.29
N VAL A 15 -0.29 -6.67 -1.06
CA VAL A 15 -1.39 -7.52 -0.55
C VAL A 15 -2.33 -6.75 0.37
N GLY A 16 -2.00 -5.50 0.70
CA GLY A 16 -2.76 -4.68 1.64
C GLY A 16 -2.52 -3.20 1.49
N LEU A 17 -3.57 -2.41 1.67
CA LEU A 17 -3.52 -0.95 1.61
C LEU A 17 -4.34 -0.33 2.74
N ALA A 18 -3.83 0.78 3.29
CA ALA A 18 -4.58 1.62 4.22
C ALA A 18 -4.24 3.09 4.01
N GLY A 19 -5.24 3.96 4.23
CA GLY A 19 -5.03 5.40 4.32
C GLY A 19 -4.83 5.80 5.78
N ARG A 20 -3.83 6.64 6.05
CA ARG A 20 -3.53 7.20 7.39
C ARG A 20 -3.54 6.14 8.50
N PRO A 21 -2.70 5.10 8.37
CA PRO A 21 -2.78 3.87 9.16
C PRO A 21 -2.46 4.06 10.65
N VAL A 22 -1.59 5.02 10.97
CA VAL A 22 -0.98 5.17 12.29
C VAL A 22 -0.52 6.61 12.50
N ARG A 23 -0.51 7.04 13.77
CA ARG A 23 0.16 8.25 14.22
C ARG A 23 1.45 7.87 14.93
N LEU A 24 2.58 8.34 14.41
CA LEU A 24 3.88 8.21 15.06
C LEU A 24 4.08 9.39 16.02
N LEU A 25 4.67 9.09 17.18
CA LEU A 25 5.00 10.03 18.24
C LEU A 25 6.47 9.81 18.61
N TRP A 26 7.24 10.89 18.73
CA TRP A 26 8.64 10.82 19.16
C TRP A 26 9.03 12.11 19.88
N ARG A 27 10.17 12.09 20.56
CA ARG A 27 10.78 13.31 21.12
C ARG A 27 11.89 13.79 20.22
N ASP A 28 11.95 15.08 19.93
CA ASP A 28 13.08 15.68 19.22
C ASP A 28 14.29 15.90 20.17
N GLY A 29 15.41 16.37 19.62
CA GLY A 29 16.63 16.65 20.40
C GLY A 29 16.46 17.72 21.49
N ARG A 30 15.33 18.45 21.53
CA ARG A 30 14.97 19.41 22.58
C ARG A 30 13.96 18.83 23.58
N GLY A 31 13.67 17.52 23.50
CA GLY A 31 12.71 16.83 24.34
C GLY A 31 11.23 17.08 23.98
N GLN A 32 10.94 17.85 22.93
CA GLN A 32 9.56 18.18 22.54
C GLN A 32 8.89 16.99 21.87
N VAL A 33 7.65 16.69 22.25
CA VAL A 33 6.87 15.63 21.61
C VAL A 33 6.39 16.09 20.24
N ARG A 34 6.79 15.36 19.20
CA ARG A 34 6.36 15.54 17.82
C ARG A 34 5.43 14.42 17.42
N SER A 35 4.56 14.70 16.44
CA SER A 35 3.73 13.66 15.83
C SER A 35 3.61 13.82 14.32
N TRP A 36 3.46 12.68 13.65
CA TRP A 36 3.25 12.60 12.21
C TRP A 36 2.31 11.45 11.86
N VAL A 37 1.53 11.62 10.80
CA VAL A 37 0.59 10.61 10.30
C VAL A 37 0.89 10.41 8.81
N PRO A 38 1.60 9.33 8.43
CA PRO A 38 1.83 9.00 7.03
C PRO A 38 0.50 8.87 6.29
N GLN A 39 0.44 9.36 5.05
CA GLN A 39 -0.80 9.36 4.28
C GLN A 39 -1.24 7.97 3.82
N LEU A 40 -0.29 7.11 3.46
CA LEU A 40 -0.54 5.78 2.90
C LEU A 40 0.29 4.71 3.60
N PHE A 41 -0.27 3.51 3.61
CA PHE A 41 0.44 2.27 3.91
C PHE A 41 0.19 1.23 2.84
N ALA A 42 1.24 0.50 2.48
CA ALA A 42 1.17 -0.72 1.70
C ALA A 42 1.84 -1.88 2.44
N ARG A 43 1.17 -3.03 2.45
CA ARG A 43 1.73 -4.30 2.90
C ARG A 43 2.17 -5.10 1.68
N TYR A 44 3.41 -5.57 1.69
CA TYR A 44 3.93 -6.45 0.65
C TYR A 44 3.77 -7.93 1.04
N ALA A 45 3.70 -8.79 0.02
CA ALA A 45 3.53 -10.24 0.17
C ALA A 45 4.67 -10.91 0.95
N ASP A 46 5.88 -10.35 0.87
CA ASP A 46 7.08 -10.77 1.61
C ASP A 46 7.03 -10.41 3.12
N GLY A 47 5.98 -9.72 3.56
CA GLY A 47 5.82 -9.27 4.94
C GLY A 47 6.35 -7.86 5.21
N GLY A 48 7.02 -7.24 4.25
CA GLY A 48 7.48 -5.85 4.32
C GLY A 48 6.33 -4.84 4.32
N GLY A 49 6.63 -3.63 4.76
CA GLY A 49 5.69 -2.51 4.79
C GLY A 49 6.29 -1.25 4.18
N LEU A 50 5.42 -0.45 3.56
CA LEU A 50 5.73 0.90 3.11
C LEU A 50 4.82 1.88 3.84
N LEU A 51 5.39 2.85 4.53
CA LEU A 51 4.70 4.08 4.93
C LEU A 51 5.04 5.18 3.93
N ALA A 52 4.04 5.96 3.52
CA ALA A 52 4.26 6.96 2.49
C ALA A 52 3.50 8.26 2.68
N ASP A 53 4.13 9.35 2.29
CA ASP A 53 3.50 10.67 2.12
C ASP A 53 3.45 11.04 0.65
N CYS A 54 2.35 11.65 0.21
CA CYS A 54 2.15 12.02 -1.20
C CYS A 54 2.12 13.55 -1.32
N PRO A 55 3.26 14.23 -1.53
CA PRO A 55 3.27 15.66 -1.75
C PRO A 55 2.48 16.03 -3.03
N SER A 56 1.99 17.27 -3.09
CA SER A 56 1.27 17.79 -4.26
C SER A 56 2.21 18.21 -5.40
N ARG A 57 3.44 18.60 -5.07
CA ARG A 57 4.54 18.95 -5.99
C ARG A 57 5.82 18.30 -5.49
N ALA A 58 6.78 18.04 -6.36
CA ALA A 58 8.00 17.34 -5.95
C ALA A 58 8.77 18.07 -4.84
N GLU A 59 8.88 19.39 -4.98
CA GLU A 59 9.56 20.26 -4.03
C GLU A 59 8.69 20.66 -2.84
N ALA A 60 7.41 20.26 -2.79
CA ALA A 60 6.51 20.61 -1.70
C ALA A 60 6.82 19.80 -0.43
N SER A 61 7.86 20.20 0.29
CA SER A 61 8.16 19.73 1.64
C SER A 61 8.59 20.89 2.52
N GLY A 62 7.71 21.31 3.44
CA GLY A 62 8.14 22.15 4.54
C GLY A 62 9.14 21.41 5.45
N GLU A 63 9.98 22.15 6.16
CA GLU A 63 10.99 21.59 7.08
C GLU A 63 10.40 20.57 8.07
N ARG A 64 9.16 20.81 8.53
CA ARG A 64 8.44 19.88 9.39
C ARG A 64 8.22 18.51 8.75
N ALA A 65 7.84 18.46 7.47
CA ALA A 65 7.59 17.21 6.75
C ALA A 65 8.91 16.48 6.47
N ARG A 66 9.98 17.23 6.17
CA ARG A 66 11.33 16.68 5.98
C ARG A 66 11.83 15.97 7.24
N ARG A 67 11.80 16.65 8.40
CA ARG A 67 12.18 16.06 9.70
C ARG A 67 11.30 14.89 10.11
N ALA A 68 10.00 14.98 9.84
CA ALA A 68 9.10 13.86 10.08
C ALA A 68 9.46 12.66 9.20
N GLY A 69 9.81 12.88 7.93
CA GLY A 69 10.26 11.82 7.03
C GLY A 69 11.51 11.11 7.52
N GLU A 70 12.50 11.85 8.04
CA GLU A 70 13.70 11.27 8.67
C GLU A 70 13.34 10.37 9.86
N ALA A 71 12.51 10.87 10.77
CA ALA A 71 12.08 10.12 11.96
C ALA A 71 11.26 8.87 11.60
N VAL A 72 10.33 8.99 10.63
CA VAL A 72 9.52 7.86 10.15
C VAL A 72 10.40 6.85 9.42
N SER A 73 11.37 7.30 8.63
CA SER A 73 12.31 6.42 7.93
C SER A 73 13.16 5.61 8.91
N ALA A 74 13.69 6.24 9.95
CA ALA A 74 14.43 5.54 11.02
C ALA A 74 13.53 4.50 11.72
N ALA A 75 12.32 4.88 12.13
CA ALA A 75 11.37 3.97 12.76
C ALA A 75 10.98 2.79 11.84
N CYS A 76 10.87 3.03 10.52
CA CYS A 76 10.64 1.99 9.52
C CYS A 76 11.83 1.03 9.41
N ALA A 77 13.06 1.53 9.41
CA ALA A 77 14.26 0.68 9.31
C ALA A 77 14.36 -0.32 10.47
N ASP A 78 14.02 0.09 11.70
CA ASP A 78 14.09 -0.74 12.91
C ASP A 78 13.20 -2.01 12.89
N ILE A 79 12.20 -2.01 12.01
CA ILE A 79 11.16 -3.04 11.88
C ILE A 79 11.18 -3.69 10.49
N GLY A 80 12.19 -3.39 9.66
CA GLY A 80 12.32 -3.93 8.30
C GLY A 80 11.31 -3.38 7.31
N TRP A 81 10.78 -2.18 7.55
CA TRP A 81 9.87 -1.47 6.65
C TRP A 81 10.59 -0.32 5.96
N THR A 82 9.92 0.30 5.00
CA THR A 82 10.43 1.44 4.25
C THR A 82 9.52 2.65 4.40
N TYR A 83 10.12 3.84 4.36
CA TYR A 83 9.40 5.09 4.20
C TYR A 83 9.75 5.70 2.85
N ARG A 84 8.75 6.22 2.13
CA ARG A 84 8.99 6.98 0.88
C ARG A 84 8.06 8.16 0.77
N ARG A 85 8.55 9.23 0.16
CA ARG A 85 7.68 10.27 -0.40
C ARG A 85 7.35 9.86 -1.83
N LEU A 86 6.07 9.70 -2.11
CA LEU A 86 5.57 9.27 -3.41
C LEU A 86 5.26 10.50 -4.23
N GLU A 87 6.18 10.83 -5.11
CA GLU A 87 6.10 12.03 -5.93
C GLU A 87 4.85 12.06 -6.81
N PRO A 88 4.39 13.27 -7.21
CA PRO A 88 3.38 13.40 -8.26
C PRO A 88 3.79 12.62 -9.50
N LEU A 89 2.84 11.92 -10.10
CA LEU A 89 3.07 11.22 -11.35
C LEU A 89 3.04 12.23 -12.51
N ASP A 90 3.77 11.89 -13.57
CA ASP A 90 3.59 12.49 -14.88
C ASP A 90 2.11 12.51 -15.30
N GLU A 91 1.71 13.54 -16.03
CA GLU A 91 0.31 13.78 -16.37
C GLU A 91 -0.29 12.67 -17.23
N VAL A 92 0.45 12.17 -18.23
CA VAL A 92 0.01 11.10 -19.12
C VAL A 92 -0.13 9.79 -18.34
N LEU A 93 0.85 9.48 -17.50
CA LEU A 93 0.79 8.31 -16.64
C LEU A 93 -0.40 8.39 -15.67
N ALA A 94 -0.60 9.55 -15.05
CA ALA A 94 -1.71 9.78 -14.12
C ALA A 94 -3.07 9.67 -14.81
N ALA A 95 -3.23 10.19 -16.03
CA ALA A 95 -4.45 10.09 -16.83
C ALA A 95 -4.78 8.63 -17.17
N ASN A 96 -3.79 7.89 -17.70
CA ASN A 96 -3.94 6.47 -18.04
C ASN A 96 -4.28 5.61 -16.82
N LEU A 97 -3.62 5.86 -15.69
CA LEU A 97 -3.92 5.14 -14.45
C LEU A 97 -5.33 5.44 -13.93
N LYS A 98 -5.78 6.70 -13.97
CA LYS A 98 -7.13 7.06 -13.55
C LYS A 98 -8.18 6.36 -14.40
N TRP A 99 -7.98 6.31 -15.72
CA TRP A 99 -8.88 5.63 -16.63
C TRP A 99 -8.89 4.12 -16.38
N LEU A 100 -7.72 3.48 -16.32
CA LEU A 100 -7.59 2.03 -16.12
C LEU A 100 -8.05 1.56 -14.74
N ALA A 101 -7.91 2.38 -13.69
CA ALA A 101 -8.36 2.05 -12.34
C ALA A 101 -9.86 1.78 -12.28
N GLY A 102 -10.66 2.38 -13.18
CA GLY A 102 -12.09 2.11 -13.29
C GLY A 102 -12.41 0.64 -13.59
N TYR A 103 -11.58 -0.02 -14.41
CA TYR A 103 -11.80 -1.42 -14.81
C TYR A 103 -11.55 -2.45 -13.71
N ARG A 104 -10.94 -2.06 -12.58
CA ARG A 104 -10.79 -2.96 -11.43
C ARG A 104 -12.08 -3.14 -10.62
N HIS A 105 -13.08 -2.28 -10.82
CA HIS A 105 -14.35 -2.39 -10.12
C HIS A 105 -15.06 -3.71 -10.49
N PRO A 106 -15.64 -4.47 -9.54
CA PRO A 106 -16.29 -5.76 -9.83
C PRO A 106 -17.31 -5.72 -10.98
N ARG A 107 -18.05 -4.62 -11.13
CA ARG A 107 -18.95 -4.33 -12.27
C ARG A 107 -18.31 -4.52 -13.67
N ASN A 108 -16.99 -4.35 -13.78
CA ASN A 108 -16.23 -4.43 -15.03
C ASN A 108 -15.50 -5.78 -15.20
N ARG A 109 -15.66 -6.75 -14.29
CA ARG A 109 -15.04 -8.09 -14.43
C ARG A 109 -15.60 -8.92 -15.58
N GLY A 110 -16.70 -8.48 -16.19
CA GLY A 110 -17.41 -9.20 -17.23
C GLY A 110 -18.02 -10.51 -16.71
N ARG A 111 -18.33 -11.41 -17.64
CA ARG A 111 -18.94 -12.71 -17.32
C ARG A 111 -17.87 -13.68 -16.77
N ALA A 112 -18.29 -14.63 -15.94
CA ALA A 112 -17.43 -15.74 -15.54
C ALA A 112 -16.87 -16.44 -16.80
N GLY A 113 -15.57 -16.77 -16.77
CA GLY A 113 -14.87 -17.37 -17.91
C GLY A 113 -14.36 -16.41 -18.98
N LEU A 114 -14.69 -15.10 -18.92
CA LEU A 114 -14.17 -14.10 -19.87
C LEU A 114 -12.65 -14.06 -19.91
N VAL A 115 -12.00 -13.96 -18.74
CA VAL A 115 -10.53 -13.86 -18.66
C VAL A 115 -9.86 -15.09 -19.26
N GLN A 116 -10.30 -16.29 -18.86
CA GLN A 116 -9.76 -17.56 -19.34
C GLN A 116 -9.85 -17.67 -20.86
N ALA A 117 -10.99 -17.29 -21.41
CA ALA A 117 -11.23 -17.51 -22.82
C ALA A 117 -10.62 -16.40 -23.70
N VAL A 118 -10.37 -15.20 -23.16
CA VAL A 118 -9.43 -14.24 -23.77
C VAL A 118 -8.01 -14.80 -23.75
N TRP A 119 -7.56 -15.39 -22.65
CA TRP A 119 -6.23 -16.02 -22.56
C TRP A 119 -6.06 -17.13 -23.61
N GLU A 120 -7.04 -18.02 -23.75
CA GLU A 120 -7.03 -19.08 -24.77
C GLU A 120 -7.05 -18.52 -26.20
N ALA A 121 -7.88 -17.50 -26.46
CA ALA A 121 -7.96 -16.88 -27.78
C ALA A 121 -6.65 -16.20 -28.20
N PHE A 122 -5.81 -15.78 -27.25
CA PHE A 122 -4.51 -15.16 -27.53
C PHE A 122 -3.32 -16.02 -27.08
N ALA A 123 -3.53 -17.33 -26.84
CA ALA A 123 -2.45 -18.26 -26.52
C ALA A 123 -1.42 -18.39 -27.66
N CYS A 124 -1.86 -18.15 -28.90
CA CYS A 124 -0.98 -17.96 -30.06
C CYS A 124 -1.15 -16.53 -30.60
N PRO A 125 -0.06 -15.83 -30.97
CA PRO A 125 -0.12 -14.51 -31.58
C PRO A 125 -1.09 -14.47 -32.76
N ARG A 126 -1.98 -13.48 -32.80
CA ARG A 126 -2.94 -13.26 -33.88
C ARG A 126 -3.44 -11.82 -33.89
N PRO A 127 -4.03 -11.33 -35.01
CA PRO A 127 -4.66 -10.02 -35.05
C PRO A 127 -5.73 -9.85 -33.97
N LEU A 128 -5.80 -8.67 -33.34
CA LEU A 128 -6.72 -8.37 -32.24
C LEU A 128 -8.18 -8.66 -32.63
N ILE A 129 -8.58 -8.26 -33.84
CA ILE A 129 -9.94 -8.44 -34.32
C ILE A 129 -10.33 -9.92 -34.44
N GLU A 130 -9.41 -10.79 -34.85
CA GLU A 130 -9.63 -12.24 -34.97
C GLU A 130 -9.72 -12.91 -33.61
N GLY A 131 -8.87 -12.53 -32.67
CA GLY A 131 -8.94 -13.06 -31.31
C GLY A 131 -10.26 -12.67 -30.61
N VAL A 132 -10.70 -11.42 -30.77
CA VAL A 132 -11.98 -10.95 -30.18
C VAL A 132 -13.18 -11.67 -30.81
N THR A 133 -13.23 -11.82 -32.13
CA THR A 133 -14.36 -12.49 -32.80
C THR A 133 -14.42 -13.99 -32.51
N SER A 134 -13.26 -14.67 -32.47
CA SER A 134 -13.19 -16.12 -32.18
C SER A 134 -13.80 -16.49 -30.83
N TRP A 135 -13.71 -15.60 -29.84
CA TRP A 135 -14.23 -15.84 -28.51
C TRP A 135 -15.68 -15.38 -28.31
N VAL A 136 -16.08 -14.24 -28.89
CA VAL A 136 -17.46 -13.70 -28.77
C VAL A 136 -18.53 -14.71 -29.24
N ILE A 137 -18.20 -15.56 -30.21
CA ILE A 137 -19.07 -16.64 -30.70
C ILE A 137 -19.27 -17.73 -29.62
N ARG A 138 -18.21 -18.08 -28.86
CA ARG A 138 -18.20 -19.16 -27.87
C ARG A 138 -19.04 -18.85 -26.61
N LEU A 139 -19.21 -17.57 -26.25
CA LEU A 139 -20.06 -17.17 -25.11
C LEU A 139 -21.54 -17.02 -25.44
N ARG A 140 -21.92 -16.92 -26.72
CA ARG A 140 -23.33 -16.80 -27.11
C ARG A 140 -24.07 -18.14 -27.02
N SER A 141 -23.35 -19.25 -27.20
CA SER A 141 -23.88 -20.62 -27.17
C SER A 141 -24.05 -21.22 -25.76
N SER A 142 -23.41 -20.68 -24.72
CA SER A 142 -23.48 -21.20 -23.34
C SER A 142 -24.62 -20.59 -22.50
N ARG A 143 -25.74 -20.20 -23.13
CA ARG A 143 -26.79 -19.34 -22.55
C ARG A 143 -27.72 -19.97 -21.49
N SER A 144 -27.43 -21.17 -20.96
CA SER A 144 -28.23 -21.81 -19.91
C SER A 144 -27.42 -22.14 -18.66
N SER A 145 -27.24 -21.16 -17.77
CA SER A 145 -27.35 -21.38 -16.32
C SER A 145 -27.16 -20.06 -15.59
N SER A 146 -28.18 -19.68 -14.84
CA SER A 146 -28.16 -18.51 -13.96
C SER A 146 -27.29 -18.82 -12.74
N MET A 147 -26.41 -17.89 -12.37
CA MET A 147 -25.75 -17.93 -11.06
C MET A 147 -25.71 -16.52 -10.49
N ARG A 148 -26.44 -16.33 -9.38
CA ARG A 148 -26.48 -15.10 -8.61
C ARG A 148 -25.12 -14.92 -7.93
N CYS A 149 -24.41 -13.87 -8.29
CA CYS A 149 -23.18 -13.48 -7.62
C CYS A 149 -23.53 -12.76 -6.31
N GLY A 150 -23.52 -13.49 -5.19
CA GLY A 150 -23.46 -12.88 -3.87
C GLY A 150 -22.14 -12.13 -3.71
N VAL A 151 -22.20 -10.85 -3.39
CA VAL A 151 -21.01 -10.00 -3.16
C VAL A 151 -20.63 -10.12 -1.68
N PRO A 152 -19.48 -10.69 -1.30
CA PRO A 152 -19.04 -10.63 0.09
C PRO A 152 -18.59 -9.21 0.39
N SER A 153 -19.06 -8.64 1.50
CA SER A 153 -18.65 -7.32 1.98
C SER A 153 -17.23 -7.38 2.56
N TRP A 154 -16.22 -7.08 1.72
CA TRP A 154 -14.80 -7.08 2.07
C TRP A 154 -14.39 -6.04 3.15
N ARG A 155 -15.26 -5.10 3.49
CA ARG A 155 -14.89 -3.88 4.24
C ARG A 155 -14.50 -4.10 5.71
N CYS A 156 -14.91 -5.18 6.37
CA CYS A 156 -14.79 -5.27 7.84
C CYS A 156 -13.92 -6.41 8.39
N ARG A 157 -13.46 -7.36 7.56
CA ARG A 157 -12.69 -8.53 8.03
C ARG A 157 -11.16 -8.34 7.96
N TRP A 158 -10.67 -7.43 7.11
CA TRP A 158 -9.24 -7.26 6.84
C TRP A 158 -8.50 -6.44 7.92
N MET A 159 -9.08 -5.32 8.39
CA MET A 159 -8.46 -4.46 9.41
C MET A 159 -8.14 -5.19 10.72
N ARG A 160 -9.02 -6.10 11.18
CA ARG A 160 -8.80 -6.86 12.43
C ARG A 160 -7.66 -7.88 12.33
N ARG A 161 -7.42 -8.46 11.15
CA ARG A 161 -6.38 -9.50 10.98
C ARG A 161 -4.98 -8.92 10.72
N CYS A 162 -4.89 -7.70 10.17
CA CYS A 162 -3.61 -7.01 9.99
C CYS A 162 -3.09 -6.32 11.26
N MET A 163 -3.99 -5.90 12.18
CA MET A 163 -3.60 -5.24 13.43
C MET A 163 -3.44 -6.19 14.63
N SER A 164 -3.88 -7.45 14.53
CA SER A 164 -3.81 -8.42 15.63
C SER A 164 -2.42 -9.01 15.91
N GLY A 165 -1.42 -8.74 15.07
CA GLY A 165 -0.06 -9.24 15.23
C GLY A 165 0.81 -8.33 16.08
N SER A 166 0.62 -8.27 17.40
CA SER A 166 1.55 -7.80 18.47
C SER A 166 2.62 -6.73 18.12
N TRP A 167 2.29 -5.76 17.27
CA TRP A 167 3.28 -4.89 16.64
C TRP A 167 3.67 -3.72 17.56
N LEU A 168 2.69 -3.21 18.33
CA LEU A 168 2.92 -2.18 19.35
C LEU A 168 3.81 -2.67 20.51
N ALA A 169 3.74 -3.96 20.86
CA ALA A 169 4.47 -4.52 21.99
C ALA A 169 5.99 -4.69 21.74
N ARG A 170 6.40 -4.90 20.48
CA ARG A 170 7.82 -5.06 20.11
C ARG A 170 8.55 -3.73 19.92
N ALA A 171 7.87 -2.70 19.41
CA ALA A 171 8.44 -1.35 19.33
C ALA A 171 8.64 -0.72 20.73
N ALA A 172 7.73 -0.97 21.67
CA ALA A 172 7.84 -0.44 23.04
C ALA A 172 8.92 -1.14 23.90
N SER A 173 9.26 -2.40 23.60
CA SER A 173 10.24 -3.16 24.39
C SER A 173 11.70 -2.88 23.99
N ARG A 174 11.96 -2.45 22.75
CA ARG A 174 13.31 -2.05 22.30
C ARG A 174 13.66 -0.58 22.57
N ALA A 175 12.69 0.25 22.96
CA ALA A 175 12.88 1.66 23.28
C ALA A 175 13.19 1.92 24.78
N ARG A 176 13.55 0.90 25.56
CA ARG A 176 14.15 1.12 26.90
C ARG A 176 15.63 1.43 26.72
N PRO A 177 16.10 2.65 27.00
CA PRO A 177 17.54 2.86 27.11
C PRO A 177 18.03 2.04 28.30
N GLU A 178 18.96 1.12 28.05
CA GLU A 178 19.81 0.54 29.08
C GLU A 178 20.43 1.72 29.87
N GLN A 179 19.96 1.91 31.11
CA GLN A 179 20.67 2.73 32.08
C GLN A 179 21.99 2.02 32.41
N ARG A 180 23.02 2.26 31.59
CA ARG A 180 24.41 2.07 32.03
C ARG A 180 24.64 3.04 33.18
N ARG A 181 24.55 2.51 34.40
CA ARG A 181 25.10 3.16 35.59
C ARG A 181 26.59 3.38 35.35
N LEU A 182 27.00 4.63 35.20
CA LEU A 182 28.39 5.00 35.37
C LEU A 182 28.72 4.88 36.87
N PRO A 183 29.86 4.28 37.25
CA PRO A 183 30.27 4.25 38.64
C PRO A 183 30.64 5.67 39.07
N VAL A 184 29.94 6.16 40.09
CA VAL A 184 30.36 7.33 40.87
C VAL A 184 31.50 6.87 41.77
N THR A 185 32.74 7.20 41.42
CA THR A 185 33.84 7.23 42.38
C THR A 185 34.21 8.68 42.62
N GLY A 186 33.52 9.29 43.58
CA GLY A 186 34.08 10.37 44.35
C GLY A 186 34.72 9.77 45.61
N GLN A 187 35.99 10.07 45.85
CA GLN A 187 36.47 10.17 47.22
C GLN A 187 37.55 11.24 47.33
N SER A 188 37.25 12.17 48.23
CA SER A 188 38.00 13.31 48.73
C SER A 188 39.37 12.97 49.32
N ARG A 189 40.39 13.79 49.03
CA ARG A 189 41.06 14.68 50.00
C ARG A 189 41.99 15.64 49.28
#